data_AF-A0A651HM89-F1
#
_entry.id   AF-A0A651HM89-F1
#
_cell.length_a   1.000
_cell.length_b   1.000
_cell.length_c   1.000
_cell.angle_alpha   90.00
_cell.angle_beta   90.00
_cell.angle_gamma   90.00
#
_symmetry.space_group_name_H-M   'P 1'
#
loop_
_entity.id
_entity.type
_entity.pdbx_description
1 polymer ?
#
loop_
_entity_poly.entity_id
_entity_poly.type
_entity_poly.pdbx_seq_one_letter_code
_entity_poly.pdbx_strand_id
1 'polypeptide(L)' 'LTLLDQMAREHMRDGRPRPVITSPTMRVGIRRLLEPVLPNIPVLSLGELPPQVNIESIAVWEMKHEA' A
#
# COMPACT_ATOMS: atom_id res chain seq x y z
N LEU A 1 10.36 6.26 -0.78
CA LEU A 1 9.07 6.30 -1.51
C LEU A 1 9.23 6.01 -3.00
N THR A 2 10.39 6.29 -3.61
CA THR A 2 10.70 5.93 -5.01
C THR A 2 10.48 4.45 -5.34
N LEU A 3 10.94 3.53 -4.48
CA LEU A 3 10.72 2.09 -4.68
C LEU A 3 9.23 1.75 -4.70
N LEU A 4 8.43 2.37 -3.82
CA LEU A 4 6.98 2.16 -3.78
C LEU A 4 6.29 2.73 -5.03
N ASP A 5 6.72 3.90 -5.53
CA ASP A 5 6.20 4.45 -6.79
C ASP A 5 6.49 3.50 -7.97
N GLN A 6 7.71 2.97 -8.03
CA GLN A 6 8.09 1.99 -9.05
C GLN A 6 7.22 0.73 -8.97
N MET A 7 7.11 0.09 -7.79
CA MET A 7 6.26 -1.09 -7.60
C MET A 7 4.79 -0.80 -7.93
N ALA A 8 4.30 0.38 -7.56
CA ALA A 8 2.93 0.79 -7.85
C ALA A 8 2.67 0.83 -9.36
N ARG A 9 3.59 1.39 -10.14
CA ARG A 9 3.50 1.47 -11.61
C ARG A 9 3.61 0.09 -12.27
N GLU A 10 4.55 -0.74 -11.82
CA GLU A 10 4.79 -2.09 -12.36
C GLU A 10 3.56 -3.01 -12.19
N HIS A 11 2.82 -2.83 -11.10
CA HIS A 11 1.69 -3.68 -10.74
C HIS A 11 0.31 -3.07 -10.98
N MET A 12 0.23 -1.91 -11.65
CA MET A 12 -1.03 -1.31 -12.06
C MET A 12 -1.87 -2.30 -12.87
N ARG A 13 -3.17 -2.33 -12.60
CA ARG A 13 -4.14 -3.14 -13.35
C ARG A 13 -5.27 -2.26 -13.82
N ASP A 14 -5.59 -2.33 -15.12
CA ASP A 14 -6.69 -1.57 -15.73
C ASP A 14 -6.60 -0.06 -15.46
N GLY A 15 -5.37 0.48 -15.44
CA GLY A 15 -5.10 1.89 -15.16
C GLY A 15 -5.27 2.30 -13.68
N ARG A 16 -5.49 1.35 -12.77
CA ARG A 16 -5.69 1.61 -11.34
C ARG A 16 -4.52 1.09 -10.49
N PRO A 17 -4.04 1.89 -9.52
CA PRO A 17 -3.05 1.42 -8.56
C PRO A 17 -3.67 0.37 -7.62
N ARG A 18 -2.86 -0.58 -7.18
CA ARG A 18 -3.27 -1.56 -6.17
C ARG A 18 -3.13 -0.99 -4.76
N PRO A 19 -3.97 -1.42 -3.81
CA PRO A 19 -3.89 -0.93 -2.45
C PRO A 19 -2.60 -1.40 -1.75
N VAL A 20 -2.02 -0.54 -0.92
CA VAL A 20 -1.08 -0.95 0.11
C VAL A 20 -1.89 -1.53 1.26
N ILE A 21 -1.64 -2.79 1.60
CA ILE A 21 -2.24 -3.48 2.74
C ILE A 21 -1.32 -3.35 3.95
N THR A 22 -1.86 -2.95 5.11
CA THR A 22 -1.10 -2.75 6.34
C THR A 22 -1.88 -3.21 7.59
N SER A 23 -1.28 -3.07 8.78
CA SER A 23 -1.98 -3.34 10.05
C SER A 23 -2.94 -2.20 10.41
N PRO A 24 -4.01 -2.45 11.20
CA PRO A 24 -4.93 -1.41 11.63
C PRO A 24 -4.25 -0.23 12.34
N THR A 25 -3.23 -0.50 13.16
CA THR A 25 -2.48 0.52 13.89
C THR A 25 -1.62 1.41 12.99
N MET A 26 -1.15 0.88 11.86
CA MET A 26 -0.27 1.62 10.95
C MET A 26 -1.00 2.41 9.87
N ARG A 27 -2.26 2.06 9.58
CA ARG A 27 -3.05 2.57 8.45
C ARG A 27 -3.01 4.08 8.29
N VAL A 28 -3.30 4.83 9.36
CA VAL A 28 -3.32 6.31 9.32
C VAL A 28 -1.92 6.88 9.10
N GLY A 29 -0.91 6.33 9.77
CA GLY A 29 0.48 6.77 9.62
C GLY A 29 1.00 6.56 8.20
N ILE A 30 0.76 5.38 7.63
CA ILE A 30 1.12 5.09 6.24
C ILE A 30 0.37 6.00 5.27
N ARG A 31 -0.94 6.23 5.45
CA ARG A 31 -1.67 7.17 4.57
C ARG A 31 -1.07 8.58 4.61
N ARG A 32 -0.77 9.11 5.80
CA ARG A 32 -0.15 10.44 5.95
C ARG A 32 1.23 10.54 5.29
N LEU A 33 2.00 9.45 5.31
CA LEU A 33 3.29 9.39 4.63
C LEU A 33 3.15 9.38 3.10
N LEU A 34 2.18 8.64 2.57
CA LEU A 34 2.01 8.46 1.12
C LEU A 34 1.25 9.60 0.45
N GLU A 35 0.26 10.19 1.12
CA GLU A 35 -0.65 11.19 0.54
C GLU A 35 0.05 12.37 -0.16
N PRO A 36 1.12 12.97 0.38
CA PRO A 36 1.77 14.11 -0.25
C PRO A 36 2.47 13.79 -1.58
N VAL A 37 2.85 12.53 -1.82
CA VAL A 37 3.68 12.13 -2.97
C VAL A 37 3.00 11.11 -3.90
N LEU A 38 2.17 10.23 -3.35
CA LEU A 38 1.48 9.13 -4.02
C LEU A 38 -0.01 9.16 -3.63
N PRO A 39 -0.73 10.27 -3.90
CA PRO A 39 -2.09 10.48 -3.39
C PRO A 39 -3.09 9.43 -3.88
N ASN A 40 -2.86 8.88 -5.07
CA ASN A 40 -3.75 7.95 -5.75
C ASN A 40 -3.61 6.50 -5.28
N ILE A 41 -2.57 6.16 -4.49
CA ILE A 41 -2.41 4.81 -3.96
C ILE A 41 -3.37 4.62 -2.77
N PRO A 42 -4.33 3.68 -2.84
CA PRO A 42 -5.17 3.38 -1.70
C PRO A 42 -4.36 2.74 -0.59
N VAL A 43 -4.69 3.05 0.67
CA VAL A 43 -4.09 2.42 1.84
C VAL A 43 -5.21 1.81 2.65
N LEU A 44 -5.18 0.48 2.80
CA LEU A 44 -6.17 -0.29 3.55
C LEU A 44 -5.47 -1.09 4.63
N SER A 45 -6.10 -1.22 5.78
CA SER A 45 -5.77 -2.21 6.78
C SER A 45 -6.46 -3.53 6.48
N LEU A 46 -5.87 -4.64 6.93
CA LEU A 46 -6.53 -5.94 6.86
C LEU A 46 -7.90 -5.95 7.56
N GLY A 47 -8.10 -5.12 8.59
CA GLY A 47 -9.37 -5.02 9.30
C GLY A 47 -10.49 -4.27 8.56
N GLU A 48 -10.16 -3.54 7.48
CA GLU A 48 -11.16 -2.89 6.60
C GLU A 48 -11.74 -3.87 5.56
N LEU A 49 -11.16 -5.07 5.44
CA LEU A 49 -11.58 -6.06 4.43
C LEU A 49 -12.58 -7.07 5.02
N PRO A 50 -13.60 -7.48 4.25
CA PRO A 50 -14.47 -8.57 4.65
C PRO A 50 -13.65 -9.87 4.86
N PRO A 51 -13.99 -10.72 5.85
CA PRO A 51 -13.22 -11.93 6.16
C PRO A 51 -13.13 -12.95 5.02
N GLN A 52 -14.06 -12.86 4.06
CA GLN A 52 -14.20 -13.79 2.94
C GLN A 52 -13.37 -13.37 1.72
N VAL A 53 -12.76 -12.18 1.74
CA VAL A 53 -11.95 -11.69 0.62
C VAL A 53 -10.64 -12.48 0.57
N ASN A 54 -10.37 -13.09 -0.59
CA ASN A 54 -9.08 -13.69 -0.86
C ASN A 54 -8.06 -12.59 -1.20
N ILE A 55 -6.93 -12.58 -0.49
CA ILE A 55 -5.87 -11.59 -0.67
C ILE A 55 -4.66 -12.31 -1.26
N GLU A 56 -4.15 -11.78 -2.36
CA GLU A 56 -2.89 -12.22 -2.96
C GLU A 56 -1.89 -11.07 -2.88
N SER A 57 -0.76 -11.32 -2.22
CA SER A 57 0.35 -10.38 -2.18
C SER A 57 1.17 -10.50 -3.47
N ILE A 58 1.28 -9.41 -4.21
CA ILE A 58 2.07 -9.36 -5.47
C ILE A 58 3.44 -8.71 -5.30
N ALA A 59 3.63 -7.94 -4.22
CA ALA A 59 4.87 -7.26 -3.86
C ALA A 59 4.85 -6.90 -2.37
N VAL A 60 6.03 -6.77 -1.77
CA VAL A 60 6.22 -6.30 -0.39
C VAL A 60 7.06 -5.04 -0.44
N TRP A 61 6.58 -3.98 0.20
CA TRP A 61 7.35 -2.75 0.38
C TRP A 61 8.05 -2.76 1.73
N GLU A 62 9.36 -2.87 1.70
CA GLU A 62 10.20 -2.77 2.90
C GLU A 62 10.77 -1.36 3.04
N MET A 63 10.55 -0.75 4.19
CA MET A 63 11.26 0.46 4.58
C MET A 63 12.55 0.05 5.29
N LYS A 64 13.69 0.41 4.73
CA LYS A 64 14.97 0.25 5.43
C LYS A 64 14.92 1.07 6.71
N HIS A 65 15.19 0.45 7.84
CA HIS A 65 15.47 1.15 9.08
C HIS A 65 16.91 1.66 8.97
N GLU A 66 17.10 2.98 8.90
CA GLU A 66 18.41 3.55 9.23
C GLU A 66 18.48 3.56 10.76
N ALA A 67 19.33 2.67 11.31
CA ALA A 67 19.63 2.58 12.73
C ALA A 67 20.59 3.70 13.15
#